data_AF-A0A3L7WPK4-F1
#
_entry.id   AF-A0A3L7WPK4-F1
#
_cell.length_a   1.000
_cell.length_b   1.000
_cell.length_c   1.000
_cell.angle_alpha   90.00
_cell.angle_beta   90.00
_cell.angle_gamma   90.00
#
_symmetry.space_group_name_H-M   'P 1'
#
loop_
_entity.id
_entity.type
_entity.pdbx_description
1 polymer ?
#
loop_
_entity_poly.entity_id
_entity_poly.type
_entity_poly.pdbx_seq_one_letter_code
_entity_poly.pdbx_strand_id
1 'polypeptide(L)'
;MQLLILIDAVKRASAARITAVIPYYGYAKQEKKTTGREPISAKLVANLIRTAGAHRVLTMDLHAPAIEGFFDIPVDHLQAGQLLSDYVRSLNLKDPVVISPDAGGVGRANIFRERIGASLAIIAKQRPRPDAVEMLEMVGDVKGRPAVIVDDMISTGGTLVEAARSLLQRGATQVYACATHGIFAGDGISALRDSELVETIITDTIPLDPSAANARIKSISVAPLFAEAILRIHKDLSLSALFHN
;
A
#
# COMPACT_ATOMS: atom_id res chain seq x y z
N MET A 1 -7.45 -2.22 -19.70
CA MET A 1 -7.38 -2.72 -21.09
C MET A 1 -6.05 -2.44 -21.77
N GLN A 2 -5.53 -1.20 -21.75
CA GLN A 2 -4.28 -0.83 -22.44
C GLN A 2 -3.11 -1.79 -22.21
N LEU A 3 -2.86 -2.20 -20.95
CA LEU A 3 -1.82 -3.18 -20.63
C LEU A 3 -1.96 -4.50 -21.41
N LEU A 4 -3.17 -5.05 -21.49
CA LEU A 4 -3.43 -6.32 -22.18
C LEU A 4 -3.19 -6.20 -23.68
N ILE A 5 -3.60 -5.06 -24.26
CA ILE A 5 -3.38 -4.75 -25.68
C ILE A 5 -1.88 -4.64 -25.99
N LEU A 6 -1.12 -3.97 -25.13
CA LEU A 6 0.34 -3.85 -25.29
C LEU A 6 1.03 -5.22 -25.19
N ILE A 7 0.64 -6.05 -24.23
CA ILE A 7 1.17 -7.42 -24.09
C ILE A 7 0.89 -8.24 -25.36
N ASP A 8 -0.35 -8.25 -25.86
CA ASP A 8 -0.72 -8.99 -27.07
C ASP A 8 0.04 -8.46 -28.30
N ALA A 9 0.16 -7.14 -28.44
CA ALA A 9 0.88 -6.50 -29.54
C ALA A 9 2.37 -6.92 -29.57
N VAL A 10 3.09 -6.82 -28.43
CA VAL A 10 4.52 -7.20 -28.40
C VAL A 10 4.72 -8.71 -28.52
N LYS A 11 3.76 -9.52 -28.05
CA LYS A 11 3.78 -10.97 -28.27
C LYS A 11 3.66 -11.31 -29.75
N ARG A 12 2.74 -10.67 -30.48
CA ARG A 12 2.60 -10.83 -31.95
C ARG A 12 3.79 -10.26 -32.71
N ALA A 13 4.46 -9.27 -32.16
CA ALA A 13 5.75 -8.77 -32.64
C ALA A 13 6.94 -9.68 -32.26
N SER A 14 6.67 -10.91 -31.80
CA SER A 14 7.68 -11.96 -31.52
C SER A 14 8.65 -11.63 -30.37
N ALA A 15 8.21 -10.87 -29.37
CA ALA A 15 9.01 -10.66 -28.16
C ALA A 15 9.36 -11.98 -27.46
N ALA A 16 10.64 -12.18 -27.12
CA ALA A 16 11.13 -13.43 -26.50
C ALA A 16 10.61 -13.64 -25.06
N ARG A 17 10.48 -12.56 -24.28
CA ARG A 17 9.97 -12.60 -22.89
C ARG A 17 9.25 -11.29 -22.59
N ILE A 18 8.08 -11.37 -21.96
CA ILE A 18 7.24 -10.21 -21.62
C ILE A 18 7.01 -10.21 -20.10
N THR A 19 7.49 -9.18 -19.42
CA THR A 19 7.21 -8.96 -17.99
C THR A 19 6.21 -7.81 -17.86
N ALA A 20 5.08 -8.05 -17.21
CA ALA A 20 4.14 -6.99 -16.88
C ALA A 20 4.60 -6.31 -15.59
N VAL A 21 5.13 -5.09 -15.72
CA VAL A 21 5.48 -4.25 -14.57
C VAL A 21 4.25 -3.45 -14.16
N ILE A 22 3.70 -3.76 -12.99
CA ILE A 22 2.44 -3.23 -12.48
C ILE A 22 2.68 -2.69 -11.07
N PRO A 23 3.18 -1.44 -10.92
CA PRO A 23 3.54 -0.90 -9.60
C PRO A 23 2.39 -0.89 -8.60
N TYR A 24 1.16 -0.62 -9.06
CA TYR A 24 -0.07 -0.80 -8.29
C TYR A 24 -0.99 -1.80 -8.99
N TYR A 25 -1.22 -2.95 -8.35
CA TYR A 25 -2.13 -3.97 -8.87
C TYR A 25 -3.59 -3.61 -8.58
N GLY A 26 -4.27 -3.00 -9.55
CA GLY A 26 -5.70 -2.73 -9.45
C GLY A 26 -6.52 -4.01 -9.21
N TYR A 27 -7.70 -3.86 -8.62
CA TYR A 27 -8.59 -4.96 -8.19
C TYR A 27 -8.05 -5.85 -7.07
N ALA A 28 -6.88 -5.54 -6.47
CA ALA A 28 -6.29 -6.34 -5.39
C ALA A 28 -7.22 -6.55 -4.19
N LYS A 29 -8.12 -5.59 -3.89
CA LYS A 29 -9.13 -5.70 -2.82
C LYS A 29 -10.30 -6.65 -3.10
N GLN A 30 -10.34 -7.24 -4.30
CA GLN A 30 -11.36 -8.20 -4.73
C GLN A 30 -10.70 -9.59 -4.91
N GLU A 31 -9.90 -10.00 -3.93
CA GLU A 31 -9.14 -11.24 -3.87
C GLU A 31 -9.92 -12.43 -3.31
N LYS A 32 -11.05 -12.18 -2.65
CA LYS A 32 -11.92 -13.22 -2.10
C LYS A 32 -13.39 -12.80 -2.21
N LYS A 33 -14.27 -13.78 -2.03
CA LYS A 33 -15.69 -13.51 -1.82
C LYS A 33 -15.93 -13.14 -0.35
N THR A 34 -16.37 -11.92 -0.10
CA THR A 34 -16.86 -11.41 1.19
C THR A 34 -18.31 -11.82 1.39
N THR A 35 -19.12 -11.71 0.34
CA THR A 35 -20.51 -12.20 0.31
C THR A 35 -20.68 -13.24 -0.81
N GLY A 36 -21.62 -14.17 -0.66
CA GLY A 36 -21.88 -15.14 -1.72
C GLY A 36 -22.34 -14.46 -3.02
N ARG A 37 -21.86 -14.95 -4.18
CA ARG A 37 -22.21 -14.48 -5.55
C ARG A 37 -21.54 -13.19 -6.05
N GLU A 38 -20.34 -12.88 -5.57
CA GLU A 38 -19.49 -11.82 -6.11
C GLU A 38 -18.28 -12.37 -6.90
N PRO A 39 -17.64 -11.59 -7.80
CA PRO A 39 -16.45 -12.03 -8.52
C PRO A 39 -15.19 -11.99 -7.64
N ILE A 40 -14.20 -12.83 -7.98
CA ILE A 40 -12.82 -12.69 -7.48
C ILE A 40 -12.03 -11.96 -8.58
N SER A 41 -12.22 -10.64 -8.68
CA SER A 41 -11.71 -9.86 -9.80
C SER A 41 -10.19 -9.84 -9.87
N ALA A 42 -9.47 -9.93 -8.74
CA ALA A 42 -8.02 -10.08 -8.74
C ALA A 42 -7.60 -11.35 -9.51
N LYS A 43 -8.26 -12.50 -9.28
CA LYS A 43 -7.98 -13.72 -10.05
C LYS A 43 -8.37 -13.60 -11.52
N LEU A 44 -9.48 -12.94 -11.84
CA LEU A 44 -9.86 -12.66 -13.22
C LEU A 44 -8.78 -11.85 -13.94
N VAL A 45 -8.31 -10.76 -13.34
CA VAL A 45 -7.27 -9.90 -13.92
C VAL A 45 -5.96 -10.67 -14.09
N ALA A 46 -5.57 -11.50 -13.12
CA ALA A 46 -4.41 -12.38 -13.25
C ALA A 46 -4.53 -13.32 -14.47
N ASN A 47 -5.69 -13.96 -14.64
CA ASN A 47 -5.97 -14.82 -15.80
C ASN A 47 -5.90 -14.05 -17.12
N LEU A 48 -6.42 -12.82 -17.17
CA LEU A 48 -6.38 -11.99 -18.37
C LEU A 48 -4.95 -11.57 -18.74
N ILE A 49 -4.14 -11.15 -17.77
CA ILE A 49 -2.71 -10.80 -17.97
C ILE A 49 -1.94 -12.02 -18.51
N ARG A 50 -2.17 -13.19 -17.92
CA ARG A 50 -1.56 -14.44 -18.37
C ARG A 50 -1.99 -14.81 -19.78
N THR A 51 -3.29 -14.71 -20.08
CA THR A 51 -3.88 -15.05 -21.38
C THR A 51 -3.38 -14.13 -22.49
N ALA A 52 -3.29 -12.82 -22.22
CA ALA A 52 -2.74 -11.84 -23.15
C ALA A 52 -1.30 -12.20 -23.55
N GLY A 53 -0.52 -12.81 -22.64
CA GLY A 53 0.80 -13.34 -22.96
C GLY A 53 1.94 -12.92 -22.04
N ALA A 54 1.65 -12.39 -20.86
CA ALA A 54 2.70 -12.14 -19.88
C ALA A 54 3.39 -13.45 -19.46
N HIS A 55 4.71 -13.39 -19.33
CA HIS A 55 5.56 -14.50 -18.86
C HIS A 55 5.94 -14.34 -17.38
N ARG A 56 5.83 -13.12 -16.86
CA ARG A 56 6.16 -12.74 -15.48
C ARG A 56 5.40 -11.47 -15.10
N VAL A 57 5.17 -11.27 -13.81
CA VAL A 57 4.66 -10.01 -13.25
C VAL A 57 5.70 -9.46 -12.26
N LEU A 58 5.92 -8.15 -12.31
CA LEU A 58 6.67 -7.40 -11.29
C LEU A 58 5.72 -6.37 -10.69
N THR A 59 5.49 -6.43 -9.39
CA THR A 59 4.51 -5.57 -8.70
C THR A 59 5.03 -5.18 -7.31
N MET A 60 4.27 -4.38 -6.57
CA MET A 60 4.64 -3.90 -5.24
C MET A 60 3.44 -3.89 -4.31
N ASP A 61 3.67 -4.27 -3.05
CA ASP A 61 2.72 -4.30 -1.93
C ASP A 61 1.28 -4.67 -2.31
N LEU A 62 1.10 -5.89 -2.81
CA LEU A 62 -0.21 -6.48 -3.03
C LEU A 62 -1.06 -6.42 -1.76
N HIS A 63 -2.34 -6.03 -1.91
CA HIS A 63 -3.29 -5.94 -0.79
C HIS A 63 -3.32 -7.21 0.06
N ALA A 64 -3.25 -8.37 -0.60
CA ALA A 64 -3.10 -9.66 0.04
C ALA A 64 -1.94 -10.45 -0.61
N PRO A 65 -0.97 -10.96 0.16
CA PRO A 65 0.13 -11.78 -0.37
C PRO A 65 -0.34 -13.01 -1.16
N ALA A 66 -1.52 -13.55 -0.80
CA ALA A 66 -2.12 -14.70 -1.49
C ALA A 66 -2.42 -14.45 -2.99
N ILE A 67 -2.48 -13.18 -3.43
CA ILE A 67 -2.67 -12.82 -4.84
C ILE A 67 -1.53 -13.34 -5.72
N GLU A 68 -0.32 -13.52 -5.18
CA GLU A 68 0.79 -14.15 -5.91
C GLU A 68 0.38 -15.54 -6.45
N GLY A 69 -0.36 -16.31 -5.65
CA GLY A 69 -0.89 -17.62 -6.02
C GLY A 69 -2.02 -17.59 -7.07
N PHE A 70 -2.49 -16.41 -7.48
CA PHE A 70 -3.43 -16.29 -8.60
C PHE A 70 -2.74 -16.38 -9.96
N PHE A 71 -1.43 -16.24 -10.01
CA PHE A 71 -0.66 -16.31 -11.25
C PHE A 71 0.04 -17.66 -11.37
N ASP A 72 -0.15 -18.31 -12.52
CA ASP A 72 0.62 -19.51 -12.90
C ASP A 72 1.99 -19.17 -13.50
N ILE A 73 2.37 -17.89 -13.49
CA ILE A 73 3.65 -17.34 -13.94
C ILE A 73 4.36 -16.70 -12.76
N PRO A 74 5.70 -16.59 -12.78
CA PRO A 74 6.44 -15.94 -11.69
C PRO A 74 5.92 -14.54 -11.39
N VAL A 75 5.76 -14.25 -10.11
CA VAL A 75 5.42 -12.91 -9.59
C VAL A 75 6.57 -12.47 -8.71
N ASP A 76 7.18 -11.36 -9.07
CA ASP A 76 8.16 -10.67 -8.26
C ASP A 76 7.44 -9.55 -7.51
N HIS A 77 7.32 -9.70 -6.19
CA HIS A 77 6.53 -8.82 -5.32
C HIS A 77 7.47 -7.95 -4.47
N LEU A 78 7.65 -6.71 -4.87
CA LEU A 78 8.46 -5.71 -4.16
C LEU A 78 7.71 -5.17 -2.93
N GLN A 79 8.46 -4.66 -1.96
CA GLN A 79 7.92 -4.08 -0.73
C GLN A 79 8.46 -2.67 -0.55
N ALA A 80 7.57 -1.68 -0.40
CA ALA A 80 7.96 -0.30 -0.14
C ALA A 80 8.22 -0.01 1.34
N GLY A 81 7.89 -0.97 2.23
CA GLY A 81 7.99 -0.80 3.69
C GLY A 81 9.34 -0.25 4.16
N GLN A 82 10.45 -0.67 3.54
CA GLN A 82 11.78 -0.15 3.86
C GLN A 82 11.91 1.34 3.51
N LEU A 83 11.61 1.73 2.27
CA LEU A 83 11.67 3.12 1.80
C LEU A 83 10.81 4.06 2.65
N LEU A 84 9.58 3.63 2.96
CA LEU A 84 8.66 4.38 3.80
C LEU A 84 9.20 4.49 5.24
N SER A 85 9.73 3.41 5.81
CA SER A 85 10.27 3.40 7.17
C SER A 85 11.54 4.25 7.30
N ASP A 86 12.41 4.26 6.29
CA ASP A 86 13.64 5.06 6.29
C ASP A 86 13.30 6.56 6.25
N TYR A 87 12.28 6.94 5.48
CA TYR A 87 11.80 8.32 5.48
C TYR A 87 11.21 8.72 6.83
N VAL A 88 10.34 7.90 7.42
CA VAL A 88 9.79 8.18 8.77
C VAL A 88 10.90 8.27 9.82
N ARG A 89 11.91 7.41 9.75
CA ARG A 89 13.08 7.47 10.64
C ARG A 89 13.82 8.80 10.48
N SER A 90 13.94 9.31 9.25
CA SER A 90 14.59 10.60 8.96
C SER A 90 13.87 11.82 9.58
N LEU A 91 12.58 11.68 9.92
CA LEU A 91 11.83 12.71 10.65
C LEU A 91 12.26 12.85 12.12
N ASN A 92 13.08 11.93 12.65
CA ASN A 92 13.60 11.95 14.03
C ASN A 92 12.50 12.09 15.09
N LEU A 93 11.36 11.40 14.89
CA LEU A 93 10.26 11.39 15.84
C LEU A 93 10.73 10.78 17.17
N LYS A 94 10.48 11.48 18.28
CA LYS A 94 10.82 10.98 19.62
C LYS A 94 9.78 9.97 20.09
N ASP A 95 10.21 8.72 20.25
CA ASP A 95 9.40 7.60 20.77
C ASP A 95 8.02 7.45 20.07
N PRO A 96 8.00 7.24 18.74
CA PRO A 96 6.76 7.18 17.98
C PRO A 96 6.00 5.86 18.22
N VAL A 97 4.70 5.90 17.93
CA VAL A 97 3.80 4.74 17.93
C VAL A 97 3.34 4.47 16.52
N VAL A 98 3.56 3.25 16.03
CA VAL A 98 3.00 2.81 14.76
C VAL A 98 1.59 2.30 14.98
N ILE A 99 0.66 2.76 14.15
CA ILE A 99 -0.76 2.45 14.24
C ILE A 99 -1.16 1.57 13.05
N SER A 100 -1.77 0.44 13.33
CA SER A 100 -2.50 -0.31 12.32
C SER A 100 -3.97 0.14 12.30
N PRO A 101 -4.52 0.62 11.17
CA PRO A 101 -5.88 1.15 11.10
C PRO A 101 -6.97 0.06 11.11
N ASP A 102 -6.60 -1.20 10.91
CA ASP A 102 -7.47 -2.37 10.99
C ASP A 102 -6.69 -3.64 11.38
N ALA A 103 -7.39 -4.75 11.57
CA ALA A 103 -6.76 -6.03 11.93
C ALA A 103 -5.92 -6.66 10.80
N GLY A 104 -6.24 -6.36 9.53
CA GLY A 104 -5.54 -6.91 8.37
C GLY A 104 -4.15 -6.31 8.18
N GLY A 105 -3.97 -5.03 8.56
CA GLY A 105 -2.70 -4.32 8.47
C GLY A 105 -1.71 -4.59 9.61
N VAL A 106 -2.06 -5.39 10.63
CA VAL A 106 -1.26 -5.54 11.85
C VAL A 106 0.13 -6.10 11.57
N GLY A 107 0.23 -7.10 10.69
CA GLY A 107 1.52 -7.68 10.30
C GLY A 107 2.46 -6.65 9.65
N ARG A 108 1.91 -5.81 8.77
CA ARG A 108 2.63 -4.71 8.11
C ARG A 108 3.10 -3.66 9.12
N ALA A 109 2.21 -3.22 9.99
CA ALA A 109 2.52 -2.28 11.06
C ALA A 109 3.60 -2.82 12.02
N ASN A 110 3.59 -4.14 12.30
CA ASN A 110 4.60 -4.78 13.13
C ASN A 110 5.99 -4.79 12.48
N ILE A 111 6.09 -5.11 11.19
CA ILE A 111 7.38 -5.04 10.48
C ILE A 111 7.89 -3.59 10.43
N PHE A 112 6.98 -2.62 10.20
CA PHE A 112 7.31 -1.21 10.13
C PHE A 112 7.85 -0.67 11.47
N ARG A 113 7.19 -0.99 12.59
CA ARG A 113 7.63 -0.52 13.92
C ARG A 113 8.99 -1.07 14.31
N GLU A 114 9.30 -2.32 13.94
CA GLU A 114 10.58 -2.94 14.25
C GLU A 114 11.71 -2.23 13.52
N ARG A 115 11.47 -1.80 12.27
CA ARG A 115 12.41 -0.97 11.52
C ARG A 115 12.63 0.36 12.21
N ILE A 116 11.59 1.12 12.55
CA ILE A 116 11.80 2.47 13.10
C ILE A 116 12.06 2.51 14.62
N GLY A 117 12.06 1.36 15.31
CA GLY A 117 12.23 1.29 16.77
C GLY A 117 11.03 1.84 17.56
N ALA A 118 9.80 1.57 17.10
CA ALA A 118 8.56 2.08 17.66
C ALA A 118 7.73 1.00 18.38
N SER A 119 6.79 1.44 19.22
CA SER A 119 5.73 0.56 19.75
C SER A 119 4.57 0.41 18.77
N LEU A 120 3.74 -0.62 18.95
CA LEU A 120 2.52 -0.87 18.17
C LEU A 120 1.28 -0.38 18.91
N ALA A 121 0.34 0.20 18.18
CA ALA A 121 -1.06 0.24 18.57
C ALA A 121 -1.94 -0.18 17.39
N ILE A 122 -3.14 -0.67 17.70
CA ILE A 122 -4.08 -1.21 16.72
C ILE A 122 -5.43 -0.54 16.93
N ILE A 123 -6.02 -0.04 15.86
CA ILE A 123 -7.41 0.42 15.83
C ILE A 123 -8.25 -0.72 15.27
N ALA A 124 -9.18 -1.22 16.08
CA ALA A 124 -10.16 -2.22 15.67
C ALA A 124 -11.50 -1.53 15.46
N LYS A 125 -11.96 -1.47 14.20
CA LYS A 125 -13.34 -1.13 13.90
C LYS A 125 -14.22 -2.32 14.26
N GLN A 126 -14.99 -2.20 15.35
CA GLN A 126 -16.09 -3.13 15.62
C GLN A 126 -17.40 -2.53 15.11
N ARG A 127 -18.08 -3.29 14.25
CA ARG A 127 -19.51 -3.08 13.95
C ARG A 127 -20.30 -4.10 14.75
N PRO A 128 -20.91 -3.71 15.89
CA PRO A 128 -21.72 -4.65 16.67
C PRO A 128 -22.97 -5.10 15.91
N ARG A 129 -23.48 -4.29 14.95
CA ARG A 129 -24.60 -4.62 14.03
C ARG A 129 -24.43 -3.86 12.70
N PRO A 130 -25.06 -4.32 11.60
CA PRO A 130 -25.00 -3.65 10.29
C PRO A 130 -25.40 -2.17 10.31
N ASP A 131 -26.31 -1.78 11.21
CA ASP A 131 -26.88 -0.43 11.30
C ASP A 131 -26.38 0.38 12.51
N ALA A 132 -25.40 -0.15 13.26
CA ALA A 132 -24.87 0.51 14.46
C ALA A 132 -23.72 1.46 14.12
N VAL A 133 -23.59 2.53 14.91
CA VAL A 133 -22.45 3.46 14.85
C VAL A 133 -21.15 2.70 15.11
N GLU A 134 -20.15 2.89 14.24
CA GLU A 134 -18.85 2.24 14.37
C GLU A 134 -18.19 2.67 15.70
N MET A 135 -17.82 1.69 16.55
CA MET A 135 -16.98 1.95 17.71
C MET A 135 -15.53 1.60 17.38
N LEU A 136 -14.64 2.56 17.59
CA LEU A 136 -13.20 2.40 17.44
C LEU A 136 -12.61 1.97 18.78
N GLU A 137 -12.39 0.66 18.94
CA GLU A 137 -11.56 0.14 20.03
C GLU A 137 -10.09 0.30 19.64
N MET A 138 -9.25 0.69 20.60
CA MET A 138 -7.81 0.84 20.37
C MET A 138 -7.07 0.05 21.43
N VAL A 139 -6.12 -0.76 20.99
CA VAL A 139 -5.16 -1.47 21.85
C VAL A 139 -3.79 -0.81 21.70
N GLY A 140 -3.18 -0.40 22.80
CA GLY A 140 -1.93 0.35 22.85
C GLY A 140 -2.11 1.77 23.43
N ASP A 141 -1.01 2.45 23.72
CA ASP A 141 -1.00 3.83 24.23
C ASP A 141 -0.29 4.78 23.26
N VAL A 142 -0.91 5.92 23.00
CA VAL A 142 -0.45 6.97 22.07
C VAL A 142 -0.27 8.32 22.77
N LYS A 143 -0.61 8.41 24.07
CA LYS A 143 -0.65 9.68 24.79
C LYS A 143 0.75 10.29 24.90
N GLY A 144 0.87 11.56 24.52
CA GLY A 144 2.11 12.32 24.55
C GLY A 144 3.12 11.92 23.47
N ARG A 145 2.73 11.09 22.48
CA ARG A 145 3.65 10.50 21.51
C ARG A 145 3.22 10.80 20.06
N PRO A 146 4.16 10.92 19.12
CA PRO A 146 3.85 10.94 17.68
C PRO A 146 3.22 9.61 17.25
N ALA A 147 2.16 9.65 16.46
CA ALA A 147 1.54 8.46 15.88
C ALA A 147 1.82 8.39 14.38
N VAL A 148 2.10 7.19 13.87
CA VAL A 148 2.34 6.92 12.44
C VAL A 148 1.41 5.80 11.99
N ILE A 149 0.35 6.15 11.26
CA ILE A 149 -0.59 5.18 10.69
C ILE A 149 0.08 4.51 9.48
N VAL A 150 0.06 3.18 9.42
CA VAL A 150 0.70 2.42 8.32
C VAL A 150 -0.34 1.53 7.64
N ASP A 151 -0.49 1.69 6.34
CA ASP A 151 -1.40 0.91 5.50
C ASP A 151 -0.76 0.53 4.14
N ASP A 152 -1.39 -0.31 3.31
CA ASP A 152 -0.90 -0.59 1.95
C ASP A 152 -1.34 0.51 0.98
N MET A 153 -2.52 1.09 1.19
CA MET A 153 -3.11 2.04 0.25
C MET A 153 -4.04 3.04 0.91
N ILE A 154 -4.13 4.24 0.33
CA ILE A 154 -5.10 5.26 0.72
C ILE A 154 -6.07 5.47 -0.44
N SER A 155 -7.31 4.98 -0.28
CA SER A 155 -8.37 5.13 -1.29
C SER A 155 -9.05 6.50 -1.20
N THR A 156 -10.06 6.67 -0.35
CA THR A 156 -10.78 7.94 -0.19
C THR A 156 -10.24 8.79 0.96
N GLY A 157 -9.30 8.26 1.76
CA GLY A 157 -8.77 8.94 2.95
C GLY A 157 -9.70 8.96 4.17
N GLY A 158 -10.98 8.62 4.04
CA GLY A 158 -11.97 8.71 5.15
C GLY A 158 -11.54 7.99 6.43
N THR A 159 -11.23 6.69 6.34
CA THR A 159 -10.74 5.89 7.48
C THR A 159 -9.48 6.49 8.10
N LEU A 160 -8.59 7.03 7.27
CA LEU A 160 -7.32 7.59 7.72
C LEU A 160 -7.53 8.89 8.50
N VAL A 161 -8.40 9.78 8.00
CA VAL A 161 -8.75 11.04 8.68
C VAL A 161 -9.48 10.77 10.00
N GLU A 162 -10.41 9.82 10.02
CA GLU A 162 -11.08 9.39 11.25
C GLU A 162 -10.09 8.85 12.29
N ALA A 163 -9.16 7.99 11.85
CA ALA A 163 -8.11 7.45 12.71
C ALA A 163 -7.22 8.57 13.26
N ALA A 164 -6.80 9.51 12.41
CA ALA A 164 -5.98 10.65 12.83
C ALA A 164 -6.68 11.50 13.90
N ARG A 165 -7.95 11.83 13.70
CA ARG A 165 -8.74 12.57 14.70
C ARG A 165 -8.87 11.79 16.01
N SER A 166 -9.13 10.48 15.95
CA SER A 166 -9.23 9.64 17.15
C SER A 166 -7.92 9.58 17.94
N LEU A 167 -6.78 9.48 17.24
CA LEU A 167 -5.45 9.46 17.87
C LEU A 167 -5.14 10.78 18.59
N LEU A 168 -5.47 11.92 17.98
CA LEU A 168 -5.30 13.24 18.60
C LEU A 168 -6.20 13.40 19.84
N GLN A 169 -7.47 12.98 19.77
CA GLN A 169 -8.38 12.98 20.92
C GLN A 169 -7.87 12.11 22.08
N ARG A 170 -7.12 11.04 21.77
CA ARG A 170 -6.46 10.16 22.76
C ARG A 170 -5.12 10.71 23.26
N GLY A 171 -4.70 11.88 22.78
CA GLY A 171 -3.53 12.60 23.27
C GLY A 171 -2.25 12.36 22.48
N ALA A 172 -2.32 11.80 21.25
CA ALA A 172 -1.17 11.82 20.35
C ALA A 172 -0.74 13.27 20.09
N THR A 173 0.57 13.52 20.00
CA THR A 173 1.11 14.89 19.81
C THR A 173 1.03 15.35 18.36
N GLN A 174 1.12 14.40 17.43
CA GLN A 174 1.08 14.60 15.99
C GLN A 174 0.74 13.27 15.32
N VAL A 175 0.11 13.32 14.15
CA VAL A 175 -0.24 12.12 13.39
C VAL A 175 0.32 12.21 11.97
N TYR A 176 1.05 11.18 11.58
CA TYR A 176 1.54 10.94 10.23
C TYR A 176 0.81 9.74 9.64
N ALA A 177 0.77 9.67 8.31
CA ALA A 177 0.25 8.52 7.60
C ALA A 177 1.27 8.01 6.59
N CYS A 178 1.38 6.69 6.46
CA CYS A 178 2.24 6.03 5.49
C CYS A 178 1.43 4.97 4.74
N ALA A 179 1.49 5.00 3.42
CA ALA A 179 0.95 3.92 2.60
C ALA A 179 1.77 3.73 1.34
N THR A 180 1.80 2.51 0.78
CA THR A 180 2.47 2.32 -0.50
C THR A 180 1.72 3.06 -1.61
N HIS A 181 0.42 2.83 -1.75
CA HIS A 181 -0.35 3.33 -2.88
C HIS A 181 -1.27 4.51 -2.51
N GLY A 182 -0.98 5.71 -2.99
CA GLY A 182 -1.88 6.86 -2.90
C GLY A 182 -2.89 6.89 -4.05
N ILE A 183 -4.08 6.31 -3.87
CA ILE A 183 -5.13 6.28 -4.92
C ILE A 183 -5.93 7.58 -4.95
N PHE A 184 -6.27 8.10 -3.76
CA PHE A 184 -7.02 9.34 -3.57
C PHE A 184 -8.28 9.49 -4.45
N ALA A 185 -9.11 8.45 -4.48
CA ALA A 185 -10.37 8.44 -5.22
C ALA A 185 -11.37 9.47 -4.65
N GLY A 186 -12.15 10.09 -5.53
CA GLY A 186 -13.14 11.11 -5.16
C GLY A 186 -12.47 12.31 -4.50
N ASP A 187 -13.01 12.73 -3.36
CA ASP A 187 -12.51 13.89 -2.60
C ASP A 187 -11.27 13.56 -1.73
N GLY A 188 -10.58 12.45 -1.97
CA GLY A 188 -9.51 11.97 -1.10
C GLY A 188 -8.38 12.98 -0.88
N ILE A 189 -7.98 13.74 -1.92
CA ILE A 189 -6.97 14.80 -1.79
C ILE A 189 -7.47 15.94 -0.89
N SER A 190 -8.73 16.35 -1.06
CA SER A 190 -9.34 17.40 -0.24
C SER A 190 -9.48 16.96 1.22
N ALA A 191 -9.90 15.71 1.44
CA ALA A 191 -10.01 15.13 2.78
C ALA A 191 -8.67 15.15 3.54
N LEU A 192 -7.55 14.86 2.86
CA LEU A 192 -6.23 14.95 3.48
C LEU A 192 -5.79 16.39 3.75
N ARG A 193 -6.06 17.30 2.81
CA ARG A 193 -5.74 18.72 2.94
C ARG A 193 -6.40 19.36 4.17
N ASP A 194 -7.66 19.00 4.41
CA ASP A 194 -8.47 19.54 5.49
C ASP A 194 -8.32 18.74 6.80
N SER A 195 -7.46 17.72 6.81
CA SER A 195 -7.23 16.87 7.97
C SER A 195 -6.19 17.44 8.94
N GLU A 196 -6.17 16.81 10.12
CA GLU A 196 -5.24 17.08 11.19
C GLU A 196 -3.89 16.32 11.01
N LEU A 197 -3.69 15.63 9.88
CA LEU A 197 -2.41 14.99 9.56
C LEU A 197 -1.30 16.03 9.35
N VAL A 198 -0.13 15.73 9.88
CA VAL A 198 1.08 16.54 9.65
C VAL A 198 1.59 16.31 8.24
N GLU A 199 1.72 15.04 7.84
CA GLU A 199 2.16 14.64 6.51
C GLU A 199 1.63 13.25 6.16
N THR A 200 1.27 13.06 4.89
CA THR A 200 0.90 11.77 4.30
C THR A 200 2.00 11.31 3.35
N ILE A 201 2.72 10.27 3.74
CA ILE A 201 3.85 9.70 3.00
C ILE A 201 3.36 8.55 2.13
N ILE A 202 3.56 8.65 0.83
CA ILE A 202 3.22 7.61 -0.16
C ILE A 202 4.38 7.30 -1.09
N THR A 203 4.21 6.31 -1.96
CA THR A 203 5.10 6.10 -3.10
C THR A 203 4.53 6.69 -4.40
N ASP A 204 5.37 6.80 -5.43
CA ASP A 204 4.97 7.14 -6.81
C ASP A 204 4.48 5.94 -7.64
N THR A 205 4.05 4.84 -6.99
CA THR A 205 3.38 3.70 -7.68
C THR A 205 2.11 4.11 -8.44
N ILE A 206 1.47 5.21 -8.00
CA ILE A 206 0.37 5.87 -8.70
C ILE A 206 0.77 7.34 -8.89
N PRO A 207 0.66 7.90 -10.10
CA PRO A 207 0.94 9.31 -10.34
C PRO A 207 0.05 10.22 -9.49
N LEU A 208 0.65 11.18 -8.80
CA LEU A 208 -0.07 12.16 -8.00
C LEU A 208 -0.59 13.29 -8.90
N ASP A 209 -1.87 13.66 -8.73
CA ASP A 209 -2.46 14.79 -9.44
C ASP A 209 -1.79 16.11 -8.99
N PRO A 210 -1.47 17.04 -9.91
CA PRO A 210 -0.89 18.35 -9.55
C PRO A 210 -1.71 19.15 -8.52
N SER A 211 -3.03 18.95 -8.47
CA SER A 211 -3.92 19.56 -7.47
C SER A 211 -3.63 19.13 -6.03
N ALA A 212 -2.83 18.07 -5.84
CA ALA A 212 -2.39 17.56 -4.55
C ALA A 212 -1.26 18.38 -3.90
N ALA A 213 -0.69 19.37 -4.58
CA ALA A 213 0.47 20.13 -4.10
C ALA A 213 0.28 20.70 -2.68
N ASN A 214 -0.96 21.04 -2.30
CA ASN A 214 -1.29 21.61 -0.99
C ASN A 214 -1.83 20.60 0.03
N ALA A 215 -1.89 19.30 -0.28
CA ALA A 215 -2.53 18.28 0.56
C ALA A 215 -1.57 17.63 1.58
N ARG A 216 -0.39 18.22 1.83
CA ARG A 216 0.65 17.68 2.74
C ARG A 216 1.06 16.25 2.39
N ILE A 217 1.18 15.96 1.09
CA ILE A 217 1.53 14.64 0.59
C ILE A 217 3.00 14.63 0.20
N LYS A 218 3.75 13.72 0.80
CA LYS A 218 5.11 13.39 0.41
C LYS A 218 5.10 12.13 -0.45
N SER A 219 5.53 12.24 -1.71
CA SER A 219 5.76 11.08 -2.56
C SER A 219 7.23 10.66 -2.54
N ILE A 220 7.49 9.38 -2.27
CA ILE A 220 8.80 8.73 -2.29
C ILE A 220 8.92 7.92 -3.56
N SER A 221 9.98 8.16 -4.33
CA SER A 221 10.14 7.44 -5.58
C SER A 221 10.54 5.98 -5.36
N VAL A 222 9.80 5.07 -5.98
CA VAL A 222 10.15 3.64 -6.07
C VAL A 222 10.85 3.31 -7.39
N ALA A 223 11.05 4.30 -8.26
CA ALA A 223 11.72 4.10 -9.55
C ALA A 223 13.11 3.43 -9.42
N PRO A 224 14.00 3.79 -8.47
CA PRO A 224 15.28 3.10 -8.31
C PRO A 224 15.12 1.61 -7.96
N LEU A 225 14.14 1.28 -7.10
CA LEU A 225 13.87 -0.09 -6.68
C LEU A 225 13.29 -0.93 -7.84
N PHE A 226 12.36 -0.38 -8.61
CA PHE A 226 11.84 -1.03 -9.82
C PHE A 226 12.91 -1.17 -10.90
N ALA A 227 13.76 -0.16 -11.12
CA ALA A 227 14.84 -0.21 -12.10
C ALA A 227 15.83 -1.33 -11.78
N GLU A 228 16.24 -1.44 -10.51
CA GLU A 228 17.13 -2.50 -10.06
C GLU A 228 16.46 -3.89 -10.16
N ALA A 229 15.18 -4.00 -9.82
CA ALA A 229 14.43 -5.25 -9.98
C ALA A 229 14.35 -5.68 -11.46
N ILE A 230 14.05 -4.75 -12.37
CA ILE A 230 14.04 -4.99 -13.81
C ILE A 230 15.42 -5.44 -14.31
N LEU A 231 16.49 -4.78 -13.85
CA LEU A 231 17.86 -5.14 -14.21
C LEU A 231 18.21 -6.57 -13.76
N ARG A 232 17.86 -6.93 -12.53
CA ARG A 232 18.10 -8.27 -11.98
C ARG A 232 17.30 -9.33 -12.72
N ILE A 233 16.03 -9.08 -13.00
CA ILE A 233 15.19 -9.97 -13.82
C ILE A 233 15.80 -10.15 -15.21
N HIS A 234 16.30 -9.08 -15.82
CA HIS A 234 16.91 -9.13 -17.14
C HIS A 234 18.20 -9.96 -17.15
N LYS A 235 19.03 -9.82 -16.11
CA LYS A 235 20.33 -10.51 -15.96
C LYS A 235 20.25 -11.85 -15.22
N ASP A 236 19.04 -12.32 -14.91
CA ASP A 236 18.79 -13.52 -14.09
C ASP A 236 19.56 -13.53 -12.76
N LEU A 237 19.63 -12.36 -12.10
CA LEU A 237 20.24 -12.18 -10.78
C LEU A 237 19.18 -12.32 -9.67
N SER A 238 19.63 -12.63 -8.46
CA SER A 238 18.74 -12.77 -7.30
C SER A 238 18.03 -11.45 -6.95
N LEU A 239 16.70 -11.48 -6.91
CA LEU A 239 15.87 -10.39 -6.38
C LEU A 239 15.81 -10.37 -4.86
N SER A 240 15.99 -11.51 -4.18
CA SER A 240 15.88 -11.58 -2.72
C SER A 240 16.91 -10.69 -2.01
N ALA A 241 18.05 -10.44 -2.66
CA ALA A 241 19.07 -9.53 -2.18
C ALA A 241 18.59 -8.06 -2.04
N LEU A 242 17.44 -7.69 -2.62
CA LEU A 242 16.84 -6.36 -2.43
C LEU A 242 16.16 -6.19 -1.07
N PHE A 243 15.87 -7.29 -0.34
CA PHE A 243 15.12 -7.25 0.91
C PHE A 243 15.99 -7.52 2.16
N HIS A 244 17.28 -7.81 1.98
CA HIS A 244 18.21 -8.21 3.04
C HIS A 244 19.33 -7.19 3.34
N ASN A 245 19.16 -5.93 2.92
CA ASN A 245 20.10 -4.85 3.22
C ASN A 245 19.58 -3.92 4.32
#